data_AF-A0A7K3EKL7-F1
#
_entry.id   AF-A0A7K3EKL7-F1
#
_cell.length_a   1.000
_cell.length_b   1.000
_cell.length_c   1.000
_cell.angle_alpha   90.00
_cell.angle_beta   90.00
_cell.angle_gamma   90.00
#
_symmetry.space_group_name_H-M   'P 1'
#
loop_
_entity.id
_entity.type
_entity.pdbx_description
1 polymer ?
#
loop_
_entity_poly.entity_id
_entity_poly.type
_entity_poly.pdbx_seq_one_letter_code
_entity_poly.pdbx_strand_id
1 'polypeptide(L)'
;MPTSGRGAAGGPAPAAISAVGLRKSFGDKVVLDGIDLRIPAGSVFALLGPNGAGKTTVVKILSTLITADGGEARVGGHDLAAQAQSVRAAIGVTGQFSAVDGLITGEENMLLMADLNHLSKAEGRRV
;
A
#
# COMPACT_ATOMS: atom_id res chain seq x y z
N MET A 1 29.15 -14.38 27.67
CA MET A 1 29.39 -13.57 26.46
C MET A 1 28.19 -12.66 26.25
N PRO A 2 28.26 -11.37 26.59
CA PRO A 2 27.16 -10.44 26.33
C PRO A 2 27.27 -9.94 24.89
N THR A 3 26.30 -10.23 24.02
CA THR A 3 26.22 -9.58 22.71
C THR A 3 25.50 -8.25 22.88
N SER A 4 26.32 -7.22 22.99
CA SER A 4 25.98 -5.79 22.99
C SER A 4 24.88 -5.44 21.99
N GLY A 5 23.82 -4.82 22.49
CA GLY A 5 22.86 -4.08 21.69
C GLY A 5 23.55 -2.91 21.00
N ARG A 6 23.55 -2.92 19.66
CA ARG A 6 23.76 -1.70 18.88
C ARG A 6 22.45 -0.93 18.88
N GLY A 7 22.36 0.05 19.77
CA GLY A 7 21.46 1.16 19.57
C GLY A 7 21.81 1.84 18.25
N ALA A 8 20.96 1.67 17.24
CA ALA A 8 21.03 2.47 16.04
C ALA A 8 20.57 3.88 16.40
N ALA A 9 21.53 4.77 16.65
CA ALA A 9 21.31 6.20 16.50
C ALA A 9 21.05 6.48 15.01
N GLY A 10 19.79 6.43 14.62
CA GLY A 10 19.31 6.82 13.30
C GLY A 10 18.01 7.58 13.50
N GLY A 11 17.87 8.74 12.85
CA GLY A 11 16.59 9.44 12.80
C GLY A 11 15.47 8.49 12.36
N PRO A 12 14.20 8.79 12.69
CA PRO A 12 13.10 7.87 12.41
C PRO A 12 13.16 7.40 10.97
N ALA A 13 13.18 6.08 10.77
CA ALA A 13 13.26 5.48 9.44
C ALA A 13 12.21 6.12 8.53
N PRO A 14 12.53 6.38 7.25
CA PRO A 14 11.59 7.03 6.34
C PRO A 14 10.29 6.23 6.30
N ALA A 15 9.16 6.93 6.40
CA ALA A 15 7.85 6.30 6.37
C ALA A 15 7.57 5.79 4.95
N ALA A 16 7.25 4.50 4.81
CA ALA A 16 6.73 3.95 3.56
C ALA A 16 5.30 4.46 3.30
N ILE A 17 4.52 4.66 4.37
CA ILE A 17 3.17 5.23 4.31
C ILE A 17 3.05 6.30 5.40
N SER A 18 2.55 7.48 5.04
CA SER A 18 2.18 8.51 6.00
C SER A 18 0.83 9.11 5.63
N ALA A 19 -0.07 9.26 6.59
CA ALA A 19 -1.33 9.98 6.42
C ALA A 19 -1.59 10.87 7.64
N VAL A 20 -2.12 12.06 7.40
CA VAL A 20 -2.51 13.02 8.44
C VAL A 20 -3.94 13.48 8.18
N GLY A 21 -4.82 13.29 9.15
CA GLY A 21 -6.20 13.72 9.11
C GLY A 21 -7.01 13.09 7.98
N LEU A 22 -6.73 11.82 7.61
CA LEU A 22 -7.38 11.16 6.48
C LEU A 22 -8.88 10.97 6.74
N ARG A 23 -9.71 11.47 5.81
CA ARG A 23 -11.18 11.46 5.93
C ARG A 23 -11.86 10.79 4.76
N LYS A 24 -12.99 10.14 5.04
CA LYS A 24 -13.88 9.57 4.03
C LYS A 24 -15.29 9.41 4.54
N SER A 25 -16.26 9.84 3.74
CA SER A 25 -17.69 9.66 3.92
C SER A 25 -18.31 9.06 2.65
N PHE A 26 -19.43 8.37 2.82
CA PHE A 26 -20.29 7.93 1.72
C PHE A 26 -21.71 8.44 1.98
N GLY A 27 -22.12 9.48 1.26
CA GLY A 27 -23.29 10.27 1.62
C GLY A 27 -23.13 10.84 3.03
N ASP A 28 -24.14 10.70 3.88
CA ASP A 28 -24.13 11.20 5.25
C ASP A 28 -23.34 10.31 6.24
N LYS A 29 -22.84 9.16 5.78
CA LYS A 29 -22.12 8.21 6.63
C LYS A 29 -20.62 8.50 6.63
N VAL A 30 -20.12 9.01 7.75
CA VAL A 30 -18.67 9.13 8.02
C VAL A 30 -18.08 7.74 8.25
N VAL A 31 -17.04 7.40 7.48
CA VAL A 31 -16.32 6.12 7.59
C VAL A 31 -14.93 6.30 8.17
N LEU A 32 -14.20 7.35 7.76
CA LEU A 32 -12.91 7.75 8.34
C LEU A 32 -13.03 9.20 8.79
N ASP A 33 -12.73 9.44 10.07
CA ASP A 33 -12.89 10.75 10.70
C ASP A 33 -11.54 11.31 11.17
N GLY A 34 -10.64 11.57 10.22
CA GLY A 34 -9.36 12.22 10.51
C GLY A 34 -8.34 11.27 11.13
N ILE A 35 -8.07 10.15 10.48
CA ILE A 35 -7.07 9.18 10.98
C ILE A 35 -5.64 9.58 10.60
N ASP A 36 -4.72 9.36 11.53
CA ASP A 36 -3.29 9.54 11.32
C ASP A 36 -2.59 8.18 11.23
N LEU A 37 -1.70 8.01 10.25
CA LEU A 37 -0.92 6.79 10.07
C LEU A 37 0.52 7.15 9.78
N ARG A 38 1.46 6.44 10.41
CA ARG A 38 2.88 6.49 10.08
C ARG A 38 3.47 5.09 10.13
N ILE A 39 3.73 4.53 8.96
CA ILE A 39 4.23 3.17 8.80
C ILE A 39 5.68 3.25 8.29
N PRO A 40 6.68 2.85 9.10
CA PRO A 40 8.09 2.84 8.68
C PRO A 40 8.34 1.89 7.50
N ALA A 41 9.28 2.25 6.63
CA ALA A 41 9.79 1.31 5.64
C ALA A 41 10.43 0.07 6.30
N GLY A 42 10.29 -1.09 5.66
CA GLY A 42 10.82 -2.36 6.17
C GLY A 42 10.05 -2.94 7.36
N SER A 43 8.82 -2.48 7.61
CA SER A 43 7.97 -2.98 8.69
C SER A 43 6.78 -3.79 8.17
N VAL A 44 6.25 -4.66 9.03
CA VAL A 44 4.94 -5.29 8.86
C VAL A 44 3.95 -4.53 9.73
N PHE A 45 2.91 -3.98 9.12
CA PHE A 45 1.85 -3.25 9.81
C PHE A 45 0.52 -3.94 9.58
N ALA A 46 -0.28 -4.09 10.64
CA ALA A 46 -1.60 -4.70 10.58
C ALA A 46 -2.67 -3.70 11.00
N LEU A 47 -3.75 -3.61 10.23
CA LEU A 47 -4.91 -2.79 10.53
C LEU A 47 -6.03 -3.70 11.07
N LEU A 48 -6.29 -3.63 12.38
CA LEU A 48 -7.28 -4.47 13.06
C LEU A 48 -8.48 -3.65 13.55
N GLY A 49 -9.65 -4.29 13.58
CA GLY A 49 -10.89 -3.68 14.02
C GLY A 49 -12.12 -4.45 13.53
N PRO A 50 -13.31 -4.19 14.07
CA PRO A 50 -14.54 -4.89 13.67
C PRO A 50 -14.94 -4.58 12.22
N ASN A 51 -15.89 -5.34 11.69
CA ASN A 51 -16.49 -5.04 10.39
C ASN A 51 -17.13 -3.65 10.42
N GLY A 52 -16.95 -2.88 9.34
CA GLY A 52 -17.43 -1.50 9.28
C GLY A 52 -16.48 -0.44 9.88
N ALA A 53 -15.39 -0.82 10.54
CA ALA A 53 -14.41 0.12 11.11
C ALA A 53 -13.57 0.90 10.06
N GLY A 54 -13.92 0.85 8.78
CA GLY A 54 -13.22 1.59 7.72
C GLY A 54 -11.93 0.95 7.19
N LYS A 55 -11.50 -0.23 7.68
CA LYS A 55 -10.24 -0.88 7.26
C LYS A 55 -10.06 -1.00 5.74
N THR A 56 -11.05 -1.58 5.07
CA THR A 56 -11.04 -1.73 3.62
C THR A 56 -11.03 -0.37 2.93
N THR A 57 -11.68 0.64 3.50
CA THR A 57 -11.69 2.01 2.98
C THR A 57 -10.30 2.63 3.05
N VAL A 58 -9.59 2.49 4.18
CA VAL A 58 -8.20 2.93 4.32
C VAL A 58 -7.32 2.26 3.27
N VAL A 59 -7.38 0.93 3.13
CA VAL A 59 -6.58 0.19 2.15
C VAL A 59 -6.88 0.65 0.73
N LYS A 60 -8.15 0.84 0.36
CA LYS A 60 -8.55 1.35 -0.96
C LYS A 60 -8.05 2.76 -1.25
N ILE A 61 -8.02 3.64 -0.24
CA ILE A 61 -7.47 4.99 -0.39
C ILE A 61 -5.96 4.92 -0.59
N LEU A 62 -5.26 4.18 0.28
CA LEU A 62 -3.81 4.01 0.20
C LEU A 62 -3.34 3.34 -1.11
N SER A 63 -4.20 2.53 -1.74
CA SER A 63 -3.96 1.95 -3.06
C SER A 63 -4.46 2.78 -4.24
N THR A 64 -4.95 4.00 -4.00
CA THR A 64 -5.52 4.91 -5.02
C THR A 64 -6.76 4.39 -5.75
N LEU A 65 -7.41 3.35 -5.23
CA LEU A 65 -8.64 2.79 -5.82
C LEU A 65 -9.86 3.68 -5.56
N ILE A 66 -9.83 4.48 -4.49
CA ILE A 66 -10.82 5.54 -4.22
C ILE A 66 -10.10 6.78 -3.69
N THR A 67 -10.68 7.96 -3.90
CA THR A 67 -10.17 9.22 -3.37
C THR A 67 -10.63 9.43 -1.93
N ALA A 68 -9.75 9.95 -1.07
CA ALA A 68 -10.13 10.50 0.23
C ALA A 68 -10.94 11.81 0.06
N ASP A 69 -11.73 12.17 1.06
CA ASP A 69 -12.47 13.45 1.04
C ASP A 69 -11.68 14.59 1.70
N GLY A 70 -10.61 14.24 2.42
CA GLY A 70 -9.71 15.20 3.04
C GLY A 70 -8.52 14.54 3.74
N GLY A 71 -7.63 15.39 4.25
CA GLY A 71 -6.35 14.98 4.80
C GLY A 71 -5.26 14.87 3.73
N GLU A 72 -4.05 14.58 4.19
CA GLU A 72 -2.88 14.39 3.33
C GLU A 72 -2.37 12.96 3.48
N ALA A 73 -1.96 12.34 2.38
CA ALA A 73 -1.41 10.99 2.42
C ALA A 73 -0.33 10.79 1.36
N ARG A 74 0.72 10.06 1.74
CA ARG A 74 1.83 9.67 0.89
C ARG A 74 2.14 8.18 1.03
N VAL A 75 2.47 7.55 -0.08
CA VAL A 75 2.89 6.15 -0.17
C VAL A 75 4.13 6.07 -1.06
N GLY A 76 5.19 5.45 -0.57
CA GLY A 76 6.47 5.37 -1.29
C GLY A 76 7.09 6.74 -1.60
N GLY A 77 6.76 7.77 -0.82
CA GLY A 77 7.18 9.16 -1.07
C GLY A 77 6.30 9.94 -2.06
N HIS A 78 5.30 9.30 -2.68
CA HIS A 78 4.39 9.92 -3.63
C HIS A 78 3.09 10.38 -2.97
N ASP A 79 2.62 11.56 -3.35
CA ASP A 79 1.33 12.10 -2.91
C ASP A 79 0.17 11.37 -3.58
N LEU A 80 -0.85 10.97 -2.80
CA LEU A 80 -1.98 10.18 -3.31
C LEU A 80 -2.85 10.95 -4.33
N ALA A 81 -3.04 12.25 -4.12
CA ALA A 81 -3.93 13.06 -4.96
C ALA A 81 -3.22 13.53 -6.24
N ALA A 82 -1.94 13.88 -6.14
CA ALA A 82 -1.18 14.42 -7.26
C ALA A 82 -0.42 13.35 -8.08
N GLN A 83 -0.06 12.21 -7.47
CA GLN A 83 0.90 11.26 -8.05
C GLN A 83 0.39 9.81 -8.01
N ALA A 84 -0.91 9.60 -8.23
CA ALA A 84 -1.55 8.29 -8.10
C ALA A 84 -0.90 7.19 -8.97
N GLN A 85 -0.40 7.53 -10.17
CA GLN A 85 0.30 6.56 -11.02
C GLN A 85 1.64 6.12 -10.41
N SER A 86 2.41 7.05 -9.85
CA SER A 86 3.67 6.74 -9.17
C SER A 86 3.42 5.92 -7.90
N VAL A 87 2.33 6.18 -7.18
CA VAL A 87 1.91 5.34 -6.05
C VAL A 87 1.66 3.90 -6.51
N ARG A 88 0.86 3.70 -7.58
CA ARG A 88 0.56 2.34 -8.09
C ARG A 88 1.79 1.60 -8.61
N ALA A 89 2.75 2.31 -9.19
CA ALA A 89 4.03 1.72 -9.60
C ALA A 89 4.90 1.30 -8.40
N ALA A 90 4.70 1.92 -7.23
CA ALA A 90 5.49 1.66 -6.02
C ALA A 90 4.88 0.58 -5.10
N ILE A 91 3.67 0.09 -5.35
CA ILE A 91 2.97 -0.86 -4.47
C ILE A 91 2.41 -2.06 -5.24
N GLY A 92 2.44 -3.23 -4.60
CA GLY A 92 1.62 -4.37 -4.96
C GLY A 92 0.36 -4.40 -4.09
N VAL A 93 -0.78 -4.76 -4.68
CA VAL A 93 -2.05 -4.89 -3.94
C VAL A 93 -2.67 -6.24 -4.27
N THR A 94 -2.90 -7.05 -3.24
CA THR A 94 -3.69 -8.28 -3.36
C THR A 94 -5.10 -8.01 -2.84
N GLY A 95 -6.11 -8.41 -3.62
CA GLY A 95 -7.50 -8.33 -3.18
C GLY A 95 -7.82 -9.33 -2.06
N GLN A 96 -9.08 -9.37 -1.66
CA GLN A 96 -9.59 -10.46 -0.81
C GLN A 96 -9.50 -11.83 -1.52
N PHE A 97 -9.51 -11.80 -2.86
CA PHE A 97 -9.24 -12.94 -3.72
C PHE A 97 -7.93 -12.70 -4.47
N SER A 98 -7.21 -13.79 -4.76
CA SER A 98 -6.02 -13.75 -5.60
C SER A 98 -6.39 -13.30 -7.01
N ALA A 99 -5.72 -12.27 -7.52
CA ALA A 99 -5.89 -11.78 -8.89
C ALA A 99 -5.07 -12.64 -9.87
N VAL A 100 -5.33 -13.95 -9.86
CA VAL A 100 -4.68 -14.94 -10.74
C VAL A 100 -5.71 -15.55 -11.67
N ASP A 101 -5.30 -15.86 -12.89
CA ASP A 101 -6.13 -16.62 -13.83
C ASP A 101 -5.93 -18.11 -13.58
N GLY A 102 -7.04 -18.82 -13.30
CA GLY A 102 -7.05 -20.25 -13.03
C GLY A 102 -6.98 -21.13 -14.29
N LEU A 103 -7.05 -20.54 -15.48
CA LEU A 103 -6.88 -21.24 -16.76
C LEU A 103 -5.41 -21.38 -17.18
N ILE A 104 -4.49 -20.68 -16.50
CA ILE A 104 -3.06 -20.68 -16.81
C ILE A 104 -2.24 -21.09 -15.58
N THR A 105 -1.01 -21.52 -15.81
CA THR A 105 -0.06 -21.93 -14.77
C THR A 105 0.43 -20.74 -13.93
N GLY A 106 1.11 -21.03 -12.82
CA GLY A 106 1.73 -19.99 -11.98
C GLY A 106 2.79 -19.19 -12.73
N GLU A 107 3.62 -19.86 -13.54
CA GLU A 107 4.64 -19.21 -14.38
C GLU A 107 3.99 -18.27 -15.40
N GLU A 108 2.92 -18.71 -16.07
CA GLU A 108 2.20 -17.89 -17.05
C GLU A 108 1.53 -16.67 -16.39
N ASN A 109 1.02 -16.79 -15.16
CA ASN A 109 0.53 -15.65 -14.38
C ASN A 109 1.66 -14.65 -14.06
N MET A 110 2.86 -15.13 -13.71
CA MET A 110 4.00 -14.26 -13.42
C MET A 110 4.51 -13.55 -14.68
N LEU A 111 4.55 -14.24 -15.82
CA LEU A 111 4.87 -13.66 -17.12
C LEU A 111 3.83 -12.60 -17.53
N LEU A 112 2.54 -12.87 -17.36
CA LEU A 112 1.47 -11.90 -17.60
C LEU A 112 1.68 -10.63 -16.75
N MET A 113 2.01 -10.79 -15.46
CA MET A 113 2.29 -9.64 -14.58
C MET A 113 3.54 -8.88 -15.01
N ALA A 114 4.60 -9.56 -15.45
CA ALA A 114 5.80 -8.91 -15.98
C ALA A 114 5.50 -8.07 -17.23
N ASP A 115 4.68 -8.60 -18.15
CA ASP A 115 4.27 -7.90 -19.37
C ASP A 115 3.38 -6.68 -19.06
N LEU A 116 2.43 -6.83 -18.13
CA LEU A 116 1.56 -5.73 -17.69
C LEU A 116 2.33 -4.62 -16.96
N ASN A 117 3.45 -4.95 -16.33
CA ASN A 117 4.36 -3.98 -15.71
C ASN A 117 5.45 -3.48 -16.69
N HIS A 118 5.36 -3.85 -17.98
CA HIS A 118 6.27 -3.42 -19.04
C HIS A 118 7.75 -3.76 -18.75
N LEU A 119 8.01 -4.87 -18.07
CA LEU A 119 9.37 -5.38 -17.89
C LEU A 119 9.95 -5.81 -19.23
N SER A 120 11.27 -5.68 -19.39
CA SER A 120 11.93 -6.19 -20.59
C SER A 120 11.84 -7.71 -20.65
N LYS A 121 11.92 -8.30 -21.85
CA LYS A 121 11.97 -9.77 -22.02
C LYS A 121 13.08 -10.44 -21.20
N ALA A 122 14.18 -9.74 -20.94
CA ALA A 122 15.27 -10.26 -20.14
C ALA A 122 14.93 -10.29 -18.64
N GLU A 123 14.19 -9.29 -18.15
CA GLU A 123 13.73 -9.21 -16.75
C GLU A 123 12.54 -10.14 -16.51
N GLY A 124 11.58 -10.17 -17.43
CA GLY A 124 10.41 -11.04 -17.36
C GLY A 124 10.73 -12.53 -17.46
N ARG A 125 11.93 -12.94 -17.88
CA ARG A 125 12.35 -14.36 -17.86
C ARG A 125 13.03 -14.79 -16.56
N ARG A 126 13.18 -13.87 -15.60
CA ARG A 126 13.81 -14.12 -14.30
C ARG A 126 12.79 -14.34 -13.18
N VAL A 127 11.49 -14.26 -13.49
CA VAL A 127 10.38 -14.52 -12.55
C VAL A 127 10.08 -16.01 -12.46
#